data_AF-A0A2R6A8K7-F1
#
_entry.id   AF-A0A2R6A8K7-F1
#
_cell.length_a   1.000
_cell.length_b   1.000
_cell.length_c   1.000
_cell.angle_alpha   90.00
_cell.angle_beta   90.00
_cell.angle_gamma   90.00
#
_symmetry.space_group_name_H-M   'P 1'
#
loop_
_entity.id
_entity.type
_entity.pdbx_description
1 polymer ?
#
loop_
_entity_poly.entity_id
_entity_poly.type
_entity_poly.pdbx_seq_one_letter_code
_entity_poly.pdbx_strand_id
1 'polypeptide(L)'
;MSDKDKIEELEDLLGAGELLKTLEDFAKHAHNEANRLKELASQAKDSEARALLAAAAMDQELASQLVKMLSPLFWSILTVLNSLAQSINKLVDMIDLMVQVVPSSKEVKALQNKLDEISVEFRETMGMVKELYEAIKEVTKQKKEEDSSGKQN
;
A
#
# COMPACT_ATOMS: atom_id res chain seq x y z
N MET A 1 -9.57 -21.42 -20.18
CA MET A 1 -8.11 -21.23 -20.17
C MET A 1 -7.47 -21.99 -19.01
N SER A 2 -6.14 -21.89 -18.84
CA SER A 2 -5.43 -22.32 -17.62
C SER A 2 -5.67 -21.28 -16.51
N ASP A 3 -5.62 -21.67 -15.23
CA ASP A 3 -5.73 -20.76 -14.07
C ASP A 3 -4.79 -19.53 -14.09
N LYS A 4 -3.83 -19.48 -15.03
CA LYS A 4 -2.89 -18.37 -15.29
C LYS A 4 -3.52 -17.02 -15.67
N ASP A 5 -4.77 -17.01 -16.11
CA ASP A 5 -5.45 -15.78 -16.52
C ASP A 5 -6.31 -15.16 -15.41
N LYS A 6 -6.43 -15.84 -14.27
CA LYS A 6 -7.09 -15.28 -13.09
C LYS A 6 -6.20 -14.23 -12.43
N ILE A 7 -6.81 -13.14 -12.02
CA ILE A 7 -6.18 -12.11 -11.20
C ILE A 7 -6.15 -12.63 -9.77
N GLU A 8 -4.95 -12.73 -9.18
CA GLU A 8 -4.80 -13.03 -7.76
C GLU A 8 -5.51 -11.96 -6.90
N GLU A 9 -6.27 -12.39 -5.89
CA GLU A 9 -6.98 -11.48 -4.99
C GLU A 9 -6.00 -10.68 -4.12
N LEU A 10 -6.30 -9.40 -3.89
CA LEU A 10 -5.39 -8.46 -3.22
C LEU A 10 -5.11 -8.81 -1.76
N GLU A 11 -6.08 -9.42 -1.08
CA GLU A 11 -5.92 -9.82 0.32
C GLU A 11 -4.79 -10.85 0.48
N ASP A 12 -4.70 -11.81 -0.44
CA ASP A 12 -3.66 -12.84 -0.44
C ASP A 12 -2.32 -12.31 -0.98
N LEU A 13 -2.35 -11.34 -1.90
CA LEU A 13 -1.15 -10.80 -2.55
C LEU A 13 -0.37 -9.79 -1.71
N LEU A 14 -1.05 -9.01 -0.85
CA LEU A 14 -0.44 -7.86 -0.17
C LEU A 14 -0.46 -7.91 1.36
N GLY A 15 -1.18 -8.85 1.99
CA GLY A 15 -1.31 -8.86 3.45
C GLY A 15 -1.81 -7.50 3.97
N ALA A 16 -2.84 -6.93 3.33
CA ALA A 16 -3.25 -5.53 3.50
C ALA A 16 -3.52 -5.12 4.97
N GLY A 17 -3.96 -6.06 5.81
CA GLY A 17 -4.09 -5.84 7.26
C GLY A 17 -2.75 -5.61 7.98
N GLU A 18 -1.69 -6.30 7.57
CA GLU A 18 -0.34 -6.08 8.09
C GLU A 18 0.21 -4.71 7.68
N LEU A 19 -0.11 -4.25 6.47
CA LEU A 19 0.24 -2.89 6.04
C LEU A 19 -0.40 -1.83 6.93
N LEU A 20 -1.72 -1.90 7.10
CA LEU A 20 -2.45 -0.91 7.90
C LEU A 20 -1.88 -0.84 9.30
N LYS A 21 -1.60 -2.00 9.90
CA LYS A 21 -0.95 -2.07 11.21
C LYS A 21 0.45 -1.42 11.18
N THR A 22 1.23 -1.67 10.13
CA THR A 22 2.57 -1.09 9.96
C THR A 22 2.50 0.44 9.84
N LEU A 23 1.55 0.96 9.07
CA LEU A 23 1.31 2.40 8.92
C LEU A 23 0.83 3.04 10.23
N GLU A 24 -0.08 2.39 10.95
CA GLU A 24 -0.52 2.85 12.27
C GLU A 24 0.63 2.90 13.28
N ASP A 25 1.46 1.85 13.33
CA ASP A 25 2.62 1.79 14.20
C ASP A 25 3.63 2.89 13.84
N PHE A 26 3.87 3.13 12.55
CA PHE A 26 4.71 4.24 12.09
C PHE A 26 4.15 5.60 12.52
N ALA A 27 2.85 5.85 12.33
CA ALA A 27 2.23 7.11 12.70
C ALA A 27 2.29 7.36 14.21
N LYS A 28 2.05 6.32 15.02
CA LYS A 28 2.22 6.38 16.48
C LYS A 28 3.66 6.67 16.85
N HIS A 29 4.61 6.00 16.21
CA HIS A 29 6.02 6.21 16.45
C HIS A 29 6.45 7.65 16.13
N ALA A 30 6.14 8.15 14.94
CA ALA A 30 6.47 9.51 14.51
C ALA A 30 5.85 10.56 15.45
N HIS A 31 4.61 10.35 15.90
CA HIS A 31 3.98 11.24 16.88
C HIS A 31 4.70 11.23 18.24
N ASN A 32 5.09 10.05 18.73
CA ASN A 32 5.82 9.94 20.00
C ASN A 32 7.20 10.60 19.90
N GLU A 33 7.91 10.41 18.79
CA GLU A 33 9.22 11.05 18.59
C GLU A 33 9.09 12.57 18.45
N ALA A 34 8.04 13.07 17.78
CA ALA A 34 7.74 14.51 17.75
C ALA A 34 7.57 15.08 19.17
N ASN A 35 6.88 14.36 20.05
CA ASN A 35 6.70 14.79 21.45
C ASN A 35 8.02 14.76 22.23
N ARG A 36 8.85 13.72 22.03
CA ARG A 36 10.18 13.63 22.64
C ARG A 36 11.09 14.79 22.21
N LEU A 37 11.11 15.10 20.92
CA LEU A 37 11.91 16.19 20.36
C LEU A 37 11.44 17.57 20.86
N LYS A 38 10.11 17.78 21.01
CA LYS A 38 9.55 19.00 21.64
C LYS A 38 10.02 19.15 23.09
N GLU A 39 10.04 18.05 23.85
CA GLU A 39 10.53 18.06 25.23
C GLU A 39 12.03 18.38 25.29
N LEU A 40 12.86 17.75 24.46
CA LEU A 40 14.29 18.04 24.38
C LEU A 40 14.54 19.50 23.97
N ALA A 41 13.79 20.03 23.01
CA ALA A 41 13.88 21.43 22.60
C ALA A 41 13.56 22.39 23.76
N SER A 42 12.58 22.05 24.60
CA SER A 42 12.20 22.86 25.77
C SER A 42 13.32 22.92 26.83
N GLN A 43 14.14 21.86 26.91
CA GLN A 43 15.24 21.73 27.87
C GLN A 43 16.58 22.25 27.31
N ALA A 44 16.72 22.37 25.99
CA ALA A 44 17.92 22.85 25.33
C ALA A 44 18.23 24.30 25.74
N LYS A 45 19.46 24.54 26.22
CA LYS A 45 19.95 25.88 26.59
C LYS A 45 20.45 26.67 25.39
N ASP A 46 20.94 25.96 24.38
CA ASP A 46 21.43 26.52 23.14
C ASP A 46 20.28 26.77 22.15
N SER A 47 20.24 27.96 21.56
CA SER A 47 19.16 28.39 20.68
C SER A 47 19.16 27.67 19.34
N GLU A 48 20.33 27.30 18.83
CA GLU A 48 20.48 26.60 17.55
C GLU A 48 20.03 25.13 17.71
N ALA A 49 20.50 24.46 18.76
CA ALA A 49 20.05 23.11 19.12
C ALA A 49 18.52 23.05 19.35
N ARG A 50 17.95 24.07 20.03
CA ARG A 50 16.50 24.18 20.21
C ARG A 50 15.76 24.29 18.88
N ALA A 51 16.26 25.12 17.95
CA ALA A 51 15.64 25.31 16.64
C ALA A 51 15.69 24.03 15.79
N LEU A 52 16.82 23.33 15.79
CA LEU A 52 16.98 22.05 15.09
C LEU A 52 16.05 20.97 15.64
N LEU A 53 15.95 20.84 16.97
CA LEU A 53 15.03 19.89 17.61
C LEU A 53 13.56 20.22 17.32
N ALA A 54 13.20 21.52 17.30
CA ALA A 54 11.85 21.96 16.97
C ALA A 54 11.49 21.68 15.50
N ALA A 55 12.43 21.89 14.57
CA ALA A 55 12.25 21.56 13.17
C ALA A 55 12.06 20.04 12.97
N ALA A 56 12.93 19.23 13.58
CA ALA A 56 12.81 17.77 13.54
C ALA A 56 11.47 17.28 14.14
N ALA A 57 10.99 17.92 15.20
CA ALA A 57 9.68 17.61 15.78
C ALA A 57 8.52 17.93 14.83
N MET A 58 8.61 19.05 14.08
CA MET A 58 7.62 19.39 13.06
C MET A 58 7.61 18.36 11.93
N ASP A 59 8.78 17.91 11.47
CA ASP A 59 8.87 16.90 10.41
C ASP A 59 8.25 15.57 10.84
N GLN A 60 8.49 15.13 12.08
CA GLN A 60 7.90 13.90 12.62
C GLN A 60 6.37 14.04 12.82
N GLU A 61 5.89 15.21 13.25
CA GLU A 61 4.46 15.48 13.37
C GLU A 61 3.78 15.46 12.00
N LEU A 62 4.40 16.09 10.99
CA LEU A 62 3.90 16.10 9.61
C LEU A 62 3.85 14.68 9.05
N ALA A 63 4.88 13.87 9.27
CA ALA A 63 4.91 12.47 8.85
C ALA A 63 3.77 11.65 9.48
N SER A 64 3.54 11.81 10.80
CA SER A 64 2.41 11.18 11.51
C SER A 64 1.06 11.58 10.91
N GLN A 65 0.86 12.88 10.66
CA GLN A 65 -0.39 13.39 10.09
C GLN A 65 -0.61 12.91 8.66
N LEU A 66 0.42 12.94 7.81
CA LEU A 66 0.37 12.42 6.45
C LEU A 66 -0.06 10.95 6.44
N VAL A 67 0.55 10.11 7.27
CA VAL A 67 0.17 8.69 7.33
C VAL A 67 -1.27 8.51 7.80
N LYS A 68 -1.72 9.25 8.83
CA LYS A 68 -3.11 9.20 9.29
C LYS A 68 -4.11 9.63 8.20
N MET A 69 -3.77 10.61 7.38
CA MET A 69 -4.62 11.07 6.28
C MET A 69 -4.62 10.12 5.08
N LEU A 70 -3.46 9.53 4.76
CA LEU A 70 -3.30 8.69 3.57
C LEU A 70 -3.74 7.24 3.80
N SER A 71 -3.66 6.72 5.03
CA SER A 71 -4.03 5.32 5.32
C SER A 71 -5.48 4.97 4.93
N PRO A 72 -6.50 5.80 5.24
CA PRO A 72 -7.88 5.52 4.81
C PRO A 72 -8.06 5.56 3.28
N LEU A 73 -7.34 6.47 2.59
CA LEU A 73 -7.37 6.55 1.13
C LEU A 73 -6.75 5.30 0.52
N PHE A 74 -5.60 4.87 1.03
CA PHE A 74 -4.94 3.65 0.61
C PHE A 74 -5.83 2.43 0.79
N TRP A 75 -6.49 2.32 1.96
CA TRP A 75 -7.45 1.24 2.21
C TRP A 75 -8.63 1.24 1.25
N SER A 76 -9.16 2.42 0.93
CA SER A 76 -10.26 2.57 -0.02
C SER A 76 -9.85 2.12 -1.42
N ILE A 77 -8.64 2.49 -1.86
CA ILE A 77 -8.07 2.06 -3.13
C ILE A 77 -7.95 0.53 -3.17
N LEU A 78 -7.39 -0.09 -2.13
CA LEU A 78 -7.27 -1.54 -2.05
C LEU A 78 -8.64 -2.25 -2.11
N THR A 79 -9.64 -1.71 -1.39
CA THR A 79 -10.98 -2.29 -1.37
C THR A 79 -11.61 -2.27 -2.77
N VAL A 80 -11.49 -1.14 -3.48
CA VAL A 80 -12.01 -1.00 -4.85
C VAL A 80 -11.30 -1.95 -5.81
N LEU A 81 -9.97 -2.01 -5.74
CA LEU A 81 -9.19 -2.91 -6.59
C LEU A 81 -9.54 -4.37 -6.31
N ASN A 82 -9.76 -4.77 -5.05
CA ASN A 82 -10.10 -6.16 -4.73
C ASN A 82 -11.48 -6.54 -5.30
N SER A 83 -12.45 -5.64 -5.17
CA SER A 83 -13.77 -5.82 -5.79
C SER A 83 -13.68 -5.90 -7.32
N LEU A 84 -12.77 -5.15 -7.94
CA LEU A 84 -12.56 -5.17 -9.37
C LEU A 84 -11.91 -6.48 -9.83
N ALA A 85 -10.88 -6.96 -9.12
CA ALA A 85 -10.26 -8.26 -9.36
C ALA A 85 -11.29 -9.39 -9.35
N GLN A 86 -12.13 -9.45 -8.32
CA GLN A 86 -13.22 -10.44 -8.21
C GLN A 86 -14.22 -10.34 -9.36
N SER A 87 -14.53 -9.13 -9.82
CA SER A 87 -15.45 -8.90 -10.94
C SER A 87 -14.85 -9.38 -12.26
N ILE A 88 -13.57 -9.09 -12.50
CA ILE A 88 -12.86 -9.56 -13.70
C ILE A 88 -12.78 -11.10 -13.70
N ASN A 89 -12.44 -11.72 -12.57
CA ASN A 89 -12.38 -13.19 -12.46
C ASN A 89 -13.72 -13.85 -12.79
N LYS A 90 -14.85 -13.27 -12.32
CA LYS A 90 -16.19 -13.75 -12.69
C LYS A 90 -16.48 -13.63 -14.19
N LEU A 91 -16.05 -12.52 -14.82
CA LEU A 91 -16.18 -12.35 -16.26
C LEU A 91 -15.33 -13.37 -17.03
N VAL A 92 -14.12 -13.67 -16.54
CA VAL A 92 -13.24 -14.69 -17.15
C VAL A 92 -13.94 -16.04 -17.13
N ASP A 93 -14.46 -16.46 -15.97
CA ASP A 93 -15.18 -17.72 -15.83
C ASP A 93 -16.42 -17.79 -16.74
N MET A 94 -17.18 -16.70 -16.87
CA MET A 94 -18.35 -16.63 -17.75
C MET A 94 -17.98 -16.74 -19.23
N ILE A 95 -16.95 -16.01 -19.67
CA ILE A 95 -16.50 -16.05 -21.07
C ILE A 95 -15.92 -17.42 -21.40
N ASP A 96 -15.13 -18.02 -20.50
CA ASP A 96 -14.61 -19.38 -20.67
C ASP A 96 -15.74 -20.39 -20.87
N LEU A 97 -16.84 -20.26 -20.12
CA LEU A 97 -18.03 -21.08 -20.31
C LEU A 97 -18.67 -20.82 -21.68
N MET A 98 -18.80 -19.57 -22.11
CA MET A 98 -19.36 -19.24 -23.43
C MET A 98 -18.50 -19.80 -24.58
N VAL A 99 -17.17 -19.77 -24.44
CA VAL A 99 -16.24 -20.36 -25.42
C VAL A 99 -16.44 -21.87 -25.52
N GLN A 100 -16.70 -22.55 -24.39
CA GLN A 100 -16.98 -23.99 -24.39
C GLN A 100 -18.32 -24.32 -25.04
N VAL A 101 -19.36 -23.51 -24.78
CA VAL A 101 -20.72 -23.74 -25.31
C VAL A 101 -20.83 -23.36 -26.78
N VAL A 102 -20.16 -22.28 -27.22
CA VAL A 102 -20.23 -21.75 -28.59
C VAL A 102 -18.81 -21.44 -29.14
N PRO A 103 -17.96 -22.45 -29.35
CA PRO A 103 -16.53 -22.27 -29.68
C PRO A 103 -16.25 -21.62 -31.03
N SER A 104 -17.25 -21.57 -31.92
CA SER A 104 -17.14 -20.99 -33.26
C SER A 104 -17.61 -19.54 -33.34
N SER A 105 -18.19 -18.97 -32.28
CA SER A 105 -18.61 -17.55 -32.29
C SER A 105 -17.40 -16.63 -32.34
N LYS A 106 -17.41 -15.71 -33.30
CA LYS A 106 -16.37 -14.68 -33.45
C LYS A 106 -16.53 -13.61 -32.37
N GLU A 107 -17.75 -13.32 -31.97
CA GLU A 107 -18.12 -12.35 -30.94
C GLU A 107 -17.61 -12.79 -29.57
N VAL A 108 -17.80 -14.06 -29.20
CA VAL A 108 -17.29 -14.62 -27.94
C VAL A 108 -15.76 -14.56 -27.89
N LYS A 109 -15.07 -14.90 -28.99
CA LYS A 109 -13.60 -14.76 -29.09
C LYS A 109 -13.13 -13.31 -29.00
N ALA A 110 -13.88 -12.37 -29.60
CA ALA A 110 -13.56 -10.95 -29.50
C ALA A 110 -13.74 -10.41 -28.08
N LEU A 111 -14.76 -10.89 -27.35
CA LEU A 111 -14.95 -10.58 -25.94
C LEU A 111 -13.83 -11.15 -25.06
N GLN A 112 -13.41 -12.38 -25.33
CA GLN A 112 -12.28 -13.03 -24.65
C GLN A 112 -11.00 -12.21 -24.80
N ASN A 113 -10.62 -11.84 -26.03
CA ASN A 113 -9.42 -11.03 -26.26
C ASN A 113 -9.46 -9.68 -25.52
N LYS A 114 -10.61 -9.00 -25.51
CA LYS A 114 -10.77 -7.73 -24.77
C LYS A 114 -10.64 -7.92 -23.26
N LEU A 115 -11.18 -9.03 -22.74
CA LEU A 115 -11.06 -9.33 -21.32
C LEU A 115 -9.62 -9.67 -20.94
N ASP A 116 -8.87 -10.33 -21.83
CA ASP A 116 -7.44 -10.60 -21.64
C ASP A 116 -6.65 -9.28 -21.58
N GLU A 117 -6.91 -8.34 -22.50
CA GLU A 117 -6.31 -6.99 -22.48
C GLU A 117 -6.59 -6.26 -21.16
N ILE A 118 -7.86 -6.20 -20.72
CA ILE A 118 -8.25 -5.59 -19.43
C ILE A 118 -7.54 -6.28 -18.26
N SER A 119 -7.43 -7.61 -18.29
CA SER A 119 -6.79 -8.38 -17.22
C SER A 119 -5.28 -8.12 -17.15
N VAL A 120 -4.63 -7.83 -18.28
CA VAL A 120 -3.23 -7.42 -18.33
C VAL A 120 -3.05 -6.02 -17.71
N GLU A 121 -3.81 -5.03 -18.17
CA GLU A 121 -3.74 -3.65 -17.63
C GLU A 121 -4.04 -3.61 -16.12
N PHE A 122 -5.00 -4.42 -15.67
CA PHE A 122 -5.31 -4.54 -14.26
C PHE A 122 -4.16 -5.16 -13.46
N ARG A 123 -3.50 -6.21 -13.97
CA ARG A 123 -2.31 -6.80 -13.34
C ARG A 123 -1.14 -5.82 -13.24
N GLU A 124 -0.95 -4.96 -14.23
CA GLU A 124 0.07 -3.89 -14.16
C GLU A 124 -0.25 -2.87 -13.06
N THR A 125 -1.52 -2.45 -12.97
CA THR A 125 -1.99 -1.56 -11.91
C THR A 125 -1.76 -2.15 -10.52
N MET A 126 -2.07 -3.44 -10.37
CA MET A 126 -1.83 -4.21 -9.16
C MET A 126 -0.34 -4.30 -8.81
N GLY A 127 0.52 -4.47 -9.81
CA GLY A 127 1.98 -4.45 -9.66
C GLY A 127 2.48 -3.13 -9.06
N MET A 128 2.01 -2.00 -9.58
CA MET A 128 2.39 -0.67 -9.04
C MET A 128 1.95 -0.48 -7.59
N VAL A 129 0.77 -0.97 -7.21
CA VAL A 129 0.29 -0.91 -5.82
C VAL A 129 1.16 -1.77 -4.90
N LYS A 130 1.62 -2.94 -5.38
CA LYS A 130 2.54 -3.80 -4.65
C LYS A 130 3.91 -3.16 -4.43
N GLU A 131 4.45 -2.50 -5.45
CA GLU A 131 5.72 -1.77 -5.33
C GLU A 131 5.63 -0.63 -4.31
N LEU A 132 4.52 0.13 -4.34
CA LEU A 132 4.26 1.18 -3.34
C LEU A 132 4.16 0.59 -1.92
N TYR A 133 3.53 -0.58 -1.77
CA TYR A 133 3.45 -1.29 -0.49
C TYR A 133 4.84 -1.66 0.05
N GLU A 134 5.68 -2.29 -0.77
CA GLU A 134 7.02 -2.71 -0.36
C GLU A 134 7.90 -1.49 0.00
N ALA A 135 7.79 -0.39 -0.76
CA ALA A 135 8.51 0.84 -0.45
C ALA A 135 8.12 1.40 0.93
N ILE A 136 6.83 1.43 1.26
CA ILE A 136 6.34 1.88 2.57
C ILE A 136 6.86 0.97 3.70
N LYS A 137 6.83 -0.34 3.47
CA LYS A 137 7.30 -1.35 4.43
C LYS A 137 8.79 -1.19 4.71
N GLU A 138 9.60 -0.99 3.67
CA GLU A 138 11.04 -0.82 3.79
C GLU A 138 11.41 0.48 4.52
N VAL A 139 10.78 1.60 4.18
CA VAL A 139 10.97 2.88 4.90
C VAL A 139 10.59 2.74 6.38
N THR A 140 9.52 2.02 6.68
CA THR A 140 9.09 1.79 8.07
C THR A 140 10.06 0.90 8.83
N LYS A 141 10.64 -0.11 8.17
CA LYS A 141 11.64 -1.01 8.75
C LYS A 141 12.96 -0.29 9.05
N GLN A 142 13.49 0.46 8.09
CA GLN A 142 14.74 1.21 8.26
C GLN A 142 14.66 2.18 9.46
N LYS A 143 13.52 2.87 9.62
CA LYS A 143 13.31 3.79 10.74
C LYS A 143 13.31 3.07 12.10
N LYS A 144 12.71 1.88 12.21
CA LYS A 144 12.78 1.06 13.44
C LYS A 144 14.21 0.63 13.78
N GLU A 145 15.04 0.35 12.78
CA GLU A 145 16.43 -0.09 12.96
C GLU A 145 17.36 1.07 13.38
N GLU A 146 17.15 2.27 12.83
CA GLU A 146 17.85 3.50 13.26
C GLU A 146 17.57 3.85 14.73
N ASP A 147 16.31 3.78 15.17
CA ASP A 147 15.93 4.07 16.57
C ASP A 147 16.42 2.99 17.56
N SER A 148 16.66 1.78 17.08
CA SER A 148 17.18 0.67 17.88
C SER A 148 18.70 0.75 18.07
N SER A 149 19.42 1.23 17.06
CA SER A 149 20.88 1.38 17.07
C SER A 149 21.33 2.68 17.77
N GLY A 150 20.51 3.74 17.77
CA GLY A 150 20.76 4.96 18.52
C GLY A 150 20.69 4.82 20.05
N LYS A 151 20.22 3.69 20.59
CA LYS A 151 20.17 3.41 22.04
C LYS A 151 21.43 2.76 22.61
N GLN A 152 22.46 2.50 21.80
CA GLN A 152 23.69 1.81 22.23
C GLN A 152 24.94 2.70 22.40
N ASN A 153 24.85 4.03 22.20
CA ASN A 153 25.97 4.96 22.39
C ASN A 153 25.70 5.96 23.52
#